data_AF-A0A2D8PEA1-F1
#
_entry.id   AF-A0A2D8PEA1-F1
#
_cell.length_a   1.000
_cell.length_b   1.000
_cell.length_c   1.000
_cell.angle_alpha   90.00
_cell.angle_beta   90.00
_cell.angle_gamma   90.00
#
_symmetry.space_group_name_H-M   'P 1'
#
loop_
_entity.id
_entity.type
_entity.pdbx_description
1 polymer ?
#
loop_
_entity_poly.entity_id
_entity_poly.type
_entity_poly.pdbx_seq_one_letter_code
_entity_poly.pdbx_strand_id
1 'polypeptide(L)'
;MAKEKFERNKPHCNIGTIGHVDHGKTTLTAAITKYFGDFRAYDQIDGAPEEKARGITISTAHVEYETDARHYAHVDCPGHADYVKNMITGAAQMDGAILVVNAADGPMPQTREHSLLGRQVGIPA
;
A
#
# COMPACT_ATOMS: atom_id res chain seq x y z
N MET A 1 6.62 -6.54 -26.05
CA MET A 1 6.81 -7.95 -25.64
C MET A 1 5.53 -8.38 -24.93
N ALA A 2 4.94 -9.50 -25.30
CA ALA A 2 3.79 -10.02 -24.56
C ALA A 2 4.24 -10.30 -23.12
N LYS A 3 3.54 -9.76 -22.12
CA LYS A 3 3.76 -10.17 -20.72
C LYS A 3 3.63 -11.69 -20.67
N GLU A 4 4.59 -12.35 -20.03
CA GLU A 4 4.48 -13.79 -19.78
C GLU A 4 3.15 -14.10 -19.10
N LYS A 5 2.55 -15.24 -19.44
CA LYS A 5 1.26 -15.65 -18.91
C LYS A 5 1.44 -15.91 -17.41
N PHE A 6 0.78 -15.13 -16.57
CA PHE A 6 0.84 -15.29 -15.13
C PHE A 6 0.30 -16.66 -14.70
N GLU A 7 1.13 -17.45 -14.00
CA GLU A 7 0.75 -18.76 -13.48
C GLU A 7 0.29 -18.66 -12.02
N ARG A 8 -1.00 -18.98 -11.77
CA ARG A 8 -1.61 -18.96 -10.43
C ARG A 8 -1.31 -20.25 -9.65
N ASN A 9 -0.05 -20.47 -9.30
CA ASN A 9 0.38 -21.68 -8.59
C ASN A 9 0.30 -21.57 -7.06
N LYS A 10 0.17 -20.35 -6.53
CA LYS A 10 0.15 -20.06 -5.08
C LYS A 10 -1.20 -19.44 -4.65
N PRO A 11 -1.63 -19.63 -3.39
CA PRO A 11 -2.75 -18.88 -2.83
C PRO A 11 -2.48 -17.37 -2.94
N HIS A 12 -3.50 -16.63 -3.36
CA HIS A 12 -3.44 -15.19 -3.57
C HIS A 12 -4.04 -14.44 -2.37
N CYS A 13 -3.43 -13.32 -1.99
CA CYS A 13 -3.94 -12.44 -0.95
C CYS A 13 -3.71 -10.97 -1.34
N ASN A 14 -4.78 -10.17 -1.31
CA ASN A 14 -4.69 -8.74 -1.50
C ASN A 14 -4.35 -8.09 -0.16
N ILE A 15 -3.26 -7.35 -0.11
CA ILE A 15 -2.87 -6.58 1.08
C ILE A 15 -2.56 -5.14 0.72
N GLY A 16 -2.35 -4.28 1.70
CA GLY A 16 -1.92 -2.92 1.43
C GLY A 16 -1.45 -2.15 2.65
N THR A 17 -0.73 -1.07 2.41
CA THR A 17 -0.22 -0.17 3.46
C THR A 17 -1.21 0.96 3.72
N ILE A 18 -1.55 1.15 4.99
CA ILE A 18 -2.40 2.26 5.45
C ILE A 18 -1.73 2.95 6.63
N GLY A 19 -2.11 4.19 6.93
CA GLY A 19 -1.58 4.97 8.05
C GLY A 19 -1.43 6.44 7.71
N HIS A 20 -0.96 7.21 8.67
CA HIS A 20 -0.81 8.66 8.56
C HIS A 20 0.20 9.07 7.46
N VAL A 21 0.11 10.32 7.01
CA VAL A 21 1.09 10.93 6.10
C VAL A 21 2.49 10.86 6.72
N ASP A 22 3.52 10.76 5.88
CA ASP A 22 4.94 10.71 6.26
C ASP A 22 5.39 9.57 7.20
N HIS A 23 4.52 8.60 7.49
CA HIS A 23 4.89 7.41 8.27
C HIS A 23 5.69 6.36 7.48
N GLY A 24 6.02 6.62 6.21
CA GLY A 24 6.88 5.73 5.40
C GLY A 24 6.17 4.55 4.71
N LYS A 25 4.87 4.66 4.42
CA LYS A 25 4.09 3.63 3.69
C LYS A 25 4.76 3.23 2.37
N THR A 26 4.98 4.20 1.49
CA THR A 26 5.58 3.99 0.16
C THR A 26 7.03 3.50 0.25
N THR A 27 7.80 4.01 1.22
CA THR A 27 9.17 3.53 1.48
C THR A 27 9.18 2.07 1.92
N LEU A 28 8.23 1.66 2.76
CA LEU A 28 8.07 0.27 3.17
C LEU A 28 7.66 -0.60 1.98
N THR A 29 6.73 -0.15 1.14
CA THR A 29 6.31 -0.85 -0.08
C THR A 29 7.51 -1.09 -1.01
N ALA A 30 8.34 -0.07 -1.26
CA ALA A 30 9.57 -0.21 -2.03
C ALA A 30 10.53 -1.24 -1.40
N ALA A 31 10.72 -1.21 -0.08
CA ALA A 31 11.55 -2.18 0.63
C ALA A 31 11.02 -3.61 0.49
N ILE A 32 9.71 -3.84 0.60
CA ILE A 32 9.10 -5.17 0.42
C ILE A 32 9.37 -5.70 -0.99
N THR A 33 9.16 -4.89 -2.03
CA THR A 33 9.44 -5.32 -3.41
C THR A 33 10.90 -5.66 -3.63
N LYS A 34 11.83 -5.02 -2.91
CA LYS A 34 13.27 -5.33 -3.00
C LYS A 34 13.60 -6.75 -2.54
N TYR A 35 12.85 -7.29 -1.58
CA TYR A 35 13.14 -8.61 -0.99
C TYR A 35 12.31 -9.74 -1.60
N PHE A 36 11.10 -9.46 -2.07
CA PHE A 36 10.12 -10.50 -2.42
C PHE A 36 9.59 -10.42 -3.86
N GLY A 37 10.03 -9.45 -4.65
CA GLY A 37 9.57 -9.32 -6.03
C GLY A 37 10.53 -8.51 -6.90
N ASP A 38 9.98 -7.96 -7.98
CA ASP A 38 10.70 -7.01 -8.82
C ASP A 38 10.80 -5.68 -8.10
N PHE A 39 12.02 -5.30 -7.74
CA PHE A 39 12.28 -4.06 -7.03
C PHE A 39 11.63 -2.87 -7.74
N ARG A 40 10.74 -2.17 -7.02
CA ARG A 40 10.21 -0.87 -7.41
C ARG A 40 10.74 0.18 -6.46
N ALA A 41 11.49 1.13 -7.02
CA ALA A 41 11.98 2.27 -6.27
C ALA A 41 10.82 3.19 -5.86
N TYR A 42 11.03 3.98 -4.81
CA TYR A 42 10.03 4.91 -4.27
C TYR A 42 9.42 5.80 -5.35
N ASP A 43 10.24 6.34 -6.25
CA ASP A 43 9.87 7.24 -7.35
C ASP A 43 9.17 6.54 -8.53
N GLN A 44 9.15 5.21 -8.52
CA GLN A 44 8.37 4.38 -9.45
C GLN A 44 6.99 4.03 -8.86
N ILE A 45 6.86 4.05 -7.53
CA ILE A 45 5.57 3.87 -6.83
C ILE A 45 4.83 5.22 -6.84
N ASP A 46 5.46 6.28 -6.34
CA ASP A 46 5.01 7.68 -6.48
C ASP A 46 5.47 8.24 -7.84
N GLY A 47 4.92 7.66 -8.91
CA GLY A 47 5.34 7.92 -10.28
C GLY A 47 4.80 9.22 -10.87
N ALA A 48 3.67 9.73 -10.37
CA ALA A 48 3.01 10.88 -10.98
C ALA A 48 3.81 12.18 -10.76
N PRO A 49 3.89 13.08 -11.75
CA PRO A 49 4.60 14.36 -11.59
C PRO A 49 4.12 15.17 -10.39
N GLU A 50 2.82 15.12 -10.08
CA GLU A 50 2.24 15.80 -8.93
C GLU A 50 2.66 15.18 -7.59
N GLU A 51 2.73 13.86 -7.49
CA GLU A 51 3.19 13.13 -6.29
C GLU A 51 4.65 13.47 -5.99
N LYS A 52 5.50 13.47 -7.02
CA LYS A 52 6.91 13.88 -6.89
C LYS A 52 7.08 15.33 -6.47
N ALA A 53 6.23 16.22 -6.99
CA ALA A 53 6.28 17.64 -6.65
C ALA A 53 5.81 17.92 -5.22
N ARG A 54 4.81 17.17 -4.71
CA ARG A 54 4.25 17.35 -3.38
C ARG A 54 4.91 16.49 -2.30
N GLY A 55 5.66 15.45 -2.68
CA GLY A 55 6.29 14.52 -1.75
C GLY A 55 5.31 13.64 -0.99
N ILE A 56 4.09 13.45 -1.50
CA ILE A 56 3.03 12.65 -0.89
C ILE A 56 2.39 11.76 -1.95
N THR A 57 2.01 10.56 -1.53
CA THR A 57 1.17 9.65 -2.34
C THR A 57 -0.22 10.25 -2.50
N ILE A 58 -0.69 10.32 -3.75
CA ILE A 58 -2.01 10.85 -4.10
C ILE A 58 -2.89 9.71 -4.59
N SER A 59 -2.38 8.89 -5.50
CA SER A 59 -3.08 7.76 -6.12
C SER A 59 -2.68 6.46 -5.44
N THR A 60 -3.55 5.46 -5.48
CA THR A 60 -3.17 4.12 -5.03
C THR A 60 -2.20 3.49 -6.02
N ALA A 61 -1.09 2.93 -5.53
CA ALA A 61 -0.15 2.20 -6.36
C ALA A 61 -0.29 0.69 -6.13
N HIS A 62 -0.27 -0.08 -7.22
CA HIS A 62 -0.33 -1.53 -7.16
C HIS A 62 1.05 -2.13 -7.46
N VAL A 63 1.56 -2.93 -6.52
CA VAL A 63 2.78 -3.72 -6.70
C VAL A 63 2.49 -5.19 -6.43
N GLU A 64 3.24 -6.08 -7.06
CA GLU A 64 3.09 -7.53 -6.92
C GLU A 64 4.41 -8.11 -6.42
N TYR A 65 4.32 -9.10 -5.53
CA TYR A 65 5.45 -9.86 -5.02
C TYR A 65 4.96 -11.18 -4.44
N GLU A 66 5.88 -12.10 -4.18
CA GLU A 66 5.53 -13.39 -3.62
C GLU A 66 6.53 -13.88 -2.58
N THR A 67 6.04 -14.76 -1.71
CA THR A 67 6.85 -15.53 -0.78
C THR A 67 6.81 -16.99 -1.21
N ASP A 68 7.55 -17.86 -0.50
CA ASP A 68 7.45 -19.31 -0.70
C ASP A 68 6.02 -19.84 -0.48
N ALA A 69 5.24 -19.17 0.37
CA ALA A 69 3.91 -19.64 0.77
C ALA A 69 2.76 -19.08 -0.09
N ARG A 70 2.84 -17.82 -0.54
CA ARG A 70 1.70 -17.08 -1.13
C ARG A 70 2.16 -16.03 -2.14
N HIS A 71 1.26 -15.67 -3.04
CA HIS A 71 1.37 -14.51 -3.91
C HIS A 71 0.57 -13.33 -3.35
N TYR A 72 1.13 -12.12 -3.42
CA TYR A 72 0.53 -10.91 -2.91
C TYR A 72 0.34 -9.85 -4.00
N ALA A 73 -0.86 -9.29 -4.08
CA ALA A 73 -1.08 -7.98 -4.69
C ALA A 73 -1.13 -6.95 -3.56
N HIS A 74 -0.24 -5.96 -3.60
CA HIS A 74 -0.10 -4.94 -2.58
C HIS A 74 -0.58 -3.59 -3.11
N VAL A 75 -1.51 -2.97 -2.39
CA VAL A 75 -2.01 -1.61 -2.66
C VAL A 75 -1.38 -0.62 -1.68
N ASP A 76 -0.55 0.29 -2.18
CA ASP A 76 -0.02 1.40 -1.38
C ASP A 76 -1.06 2.52 -1.34
N CYS A 77 -1.55 2.87 -0.15
CA CYS A 77 -2.61 3.88 0.01
C CYS A 77 -2.07 5.23 0.50
N PRO A 78 -2.66 6.36 0.05
CA PRO A 78 -2.30 7.68 0.53
C PRO A 78 -2.68 7.86 2.00
N GLY A 79 -1.87 8.62 2.75
CA GLY A 79 -2.08 8.89 4.19
C GLY A 79 -2.53 10.30 4.55
N HIS A 80 -2.66 11.18 3.54
CA HIS A 80 -3.04 12.57 3.72
C HIS A 80 -4.57 12.71 3.70
N ALA A 81 -5.13 13.57 4.56
CA ALA A 81 -6.58 13.72 4.75
C ALA A 81 -7.33 14.01 3.43
N ASP A 82 -6.78 14.89 2.60
CA ASP A 82 -7.39 15.29 1.32
C ASP A 82 -7.58 14.13 0.33
N TYR A 83 -6.82 13.04 0.49
CA TYR A 83 -6.83 11.89 -0.41
C TYR A 83 -7.43 10.62 0.23
N VAL A 84 -8.17 10.78 1.34
CA VAL A 84 -8.85 9.67 2.03
C VAL A 84 -9.77 8.86 1.11
N LYS A 85 -10.38 9.50 0.11
CA LYS A 85 -11.24 8.82 -0.89
C LYS A 85 -10.50 7.72 -1.65
N ASN A 86 -9.24 7.99 -2.02
CA ASN A 86 -8.40 7.04 -2.74
C ASN A 86 -7.93 5.91 -1.81
N MET A 87 -7.71 6.22 -0.53
CA MET A 87 -7.46 5.17 0.46
C MET A 87 -8.67 4.24 0.58
N ILE A 88 -9.90 4.77 0.69
CA ILE A 88 -11.12 3.96 0.82
C ILE A 88 -11.28 2.98 -0.35
N THR A 89 -11.07 3.44 -1.59
CA THR A 89 -11.18 2.58 -2.78
C THR A 89 -10.07 1.52 -2.85
N GLY A 90 -8.87 1.82 -2.35
CA GLY A 90 -7.79 0.85 -2.22
C GLY A 90 -8.04 -0.18 -1.12
N ALA A 91 -8.46 0.28 0.06
CA ALA A 91 -8.75 -0.54 1.23
C ALA A 91 -9.90 -1.54 1.01
N ALA A 92 -10.90 -1.18 0.21
CA ALA A 92 -12.01 -2.07 -0.15
C ALA A 92 -11.58 -3.33 -0.94
N GLN A 93 -10.35 -3.37 -1.46
CA GLN A 93 -9.81 -4.52 -2.19
C GLN A 93 -8.96 -5.43 -1.31
N MET A 94 -8.70 -5.06 -0.05
CA MET A 94 -7.73 -5.72 0.81
C MET A 94 -8.36 -6.83 1.64
N ASP A 95 -7.73 -8.01 1.64
CA ASP A 95 -7.99 -9.10 2.58
C ASP A 95 -7.30 -8.86 3.94
N GLY A 96 -6.29 -7.97 3.97
CA GLY A 96 -5.57 -7.58 5.17
C GLY A 96 -4.76 -6.29 4.95
N ALA A 97 -4.49 -5.54 6.02
CA ALA A 97 -3.75 -4.28 5.93
C ALA A 97 -2.50 -4.26 6.82
N ILE A 98 -1.47 -3.57 6.35
CA ILE A 98 -0.26 -3.20 7.08
C ILE A 98 -0.46 -1.77 7.57
N LEU A 99 -0.74 -1.59 8.86
CA LEU A 99 -0.83 -0.27 9.48
C LEU A 99 0.57 0.25 9.83
N VAL A 100 1.01 1.30 9.15
CA VAL A 100 2.34 1.89 9.34
C VAL A 100 2.27 3.05 10.34
N VAL A 101 3.08 2.95 11.39
CA VAL A 101 3.17 3.95 12.47
C VAL A 101 4.62 4.35 12.67
N ASN A 102 4.94 5.63 12.51
CA ASN A 102 6.26 6.15 12.82
C ASN A 102 6.50 6.06 14.34
N ALA A 103 7.64 5.51 14.75
CA ALA A 103 8.01 5.38 16.15
C ALA A 103 8.21 6.74 16.85
N ALA A 104 8.61 7.77 16.10
CA ALA A 104 8.82 9.11 16.65
C ALA A 104 7.49 9.85 16.94
N ASP A 105 6.49 9.66 16.08
CA ASP A 105 5.21 10.38 16.18
C ASP A 105 4.14 9.59 16.96
N GLY A 106 4.19 8.26 16.87
CA GLY A 106 3.16 7.39 17.41
C GLY A 106 1.83 7.47 16.62
N PRO A 107 0.70 7.09 17.23
CA PRO A 107 -0.60 7.11 16.56
C PRO A 107 -1.11 8.54 16.31
N MET A 108 -1.32 8.88 15.04
CA MET A 108 -1.82 10.18 14.59
C MET A 108 -3.31 10.10 14.20
N PRO A 109 -4.01 11.23 13.94
CA PRO A 109 -5.44 11.22 13.63
C PRO A 109 -5.81 10.26 12.47
N GLN A 110 -5.03 10.29 11.39
CA GLN A 110 -5.24 9.43 10.23
C GLN A 110 -4.90 7.96 10.53
N THR A 111 -4.02 7.67 11.50
CA THR A 111 -3.82 6.27 11.96
C THR A 111 -5.13 5.68 12.50
N ARG A 112 -5.88 6.47 13.30
CA ARG A 112 -7.17 6.05 13.84
C ARG A 112 -8.26 6.01 12.76
N GLU A 113 -8.32 7.05 11.93
CA GLU A 113 -9.27 7.13 10.82
C GLU A 113 -9.09 5.95 9.85
N HIS A 114 -7.85 5.63 9.49
CA HIS A 114 -7.56 4.55 8.56
C HIS A 114 -7.92 3.17 9.12
N SER A 115 -7.66 2.94 10.41
CA SER A 115 -8.08 1.71 11.08
C SER A 115 -9.60 1.57 11.10
N LEU A 116 -10.33 2.66 11.39
CA LEU A 116 -11.79 2.68 11.37
C LEU A 116 -12.34 2.42 9.97
N LEU A 117 -11.84 3.13 8.96
CA LEU A 117 -12.28 3.01 7.57
C LEU A 117 -11.98 1.61 7.03
N GLY A 118 -10.79 1.06 7.31
CA GLY A 118 -10.42 -0.31 6.93
C GLY A 118 -11.45 -1.33 7.42
N ARG A 119 -11.86 -1.22 8.68
CA ARG A 119 -12.93 -2.06 9.23
C ARG A 119 -14.28 -1.84 8.54
N GLN A 120 -14.63 -0.60 8.22
CA GLN A 120 -15.91 -0.27 7.56
C GLN A 120 -15.98 -0.79 6.12
N VAL A 121 -14.86 -0.87 5.41
CA VAL A 121 -14.79 -1.40 4.05
C VAL A 121 -14.56 -2.92 3.99
N GLY A 122 -14.47 -3.59 5.14
CA GLY A 122 -14.47 -5.05 5.22
C GLY A 122 -13.11 -5.70 5.43
N ILE A 123 -12.05 -4.94 5.75
CA ILE A 123 -10.77 -5.53 6.16
C ILE A 123 -10.99 -6.24 7.52
N PRO A 124 -10.74 -7.56 7.62
CA PRO A 124 -11.00 -8.32 8.83
C PRO A 124 -10.08 -7.88 9.99
N ALA A 125 -10.58 -8.06 11.22
CA ALA A 125 -9.90 -7.72 12.47
C ALA A 125 -8.91 -8.80 12.92
#